data_AF-A0AAV3QIW6-F1
#
_entry.id   AF-A0AAV3QIW6-F1
#
_cell.length_a   1.000
_cell.length_b   1.000
_cell.length_c   1.000
_cell.angle_alpha   90.00
_cell.angle_beta   90.00
_cell.angle_gamma   90.00
#
_symmetry.space_group_name_H-M   'P 1'
#
loop_
_entity.id
_entity.type
_entity.pdbx_description
1 polymer ?
#
loop_
_entity_poly.entity_id
_entity_poly.type
_entity_poly.pdbx_seq_one_letter_code
_entity_poly.pdbx_strand_id
1 'polypeptide(L)'
;MQILGDYELASLQKVNIEKCSVSFEGRTTREVRTNVLAILKTVEVEDQGKYLGLPSHIGRTKKDVFCFVRVKAEGKIAGWKGKMLSQAGKEILVKSIAATIPNYVINCFKLPTGIIGELNKVMAIFF
;
A
#
# COMPACT_ATOMS: atom_id res chain seq x y z
N MET A 1 3.24 -21.33 -20.06
CA MET A 1 3.71 -19.93 -20.01
C MET A 1 3.93 -19.34 -21.42
N GLN A 2 3.06 -19.66 -22.38
CA GLN A 2 3.24 -19.25 -23.79
C GLN A 2 2.98 -17.75 -23.97
N ILE A 3 1.90 -17.25 -23.38
CA ILE A 3 1.49 -15.83 -23.48
C ILE A 3 2.58 -14.87 -22.97
N LEU A 4 3.22 -15.17 -21.83
CA LEU A 4 4.31 -14.34 -21.31
C LEU A 4 5.52 -14.38 -22.25
N GLY A 5 5.89 -15.55 -22.77
CA GLY A 5 6.99 -15.68 -23.73
C GLY A 5 6.74 -14.90 -25.02
N ASP A 6 5.52 -14.96 -25.54
CA ASP A 6 5.11 -14.19 -26.72
C ASP A 6 5.17 -12.68 -26.46
N TYR A 7 4.76 -12.24 -25.27
CA TYR A 7 4.92 -10.85 -24.84
C TYR A 7 6.39 -10.44 -24.72
N GLU A 8 7.24 -11.28 -24.12
CA GLU A 8 8.67 -11.00 -23.97
C GLU A 8 9.35 -10.84 -25.33
N LEU A 9 9.02 -11.71 -26.28
CA LEU A 9 9.53 -11.65 -27.65
C LEU A 9 9.01 -10.42 -28.41
N ALA A 10 7.72 -10.09 -28.29
CA ALA A 10 7.13 -8.95 -28.97
C ALA A 10 7.56 -7.60 -28.39
N SER A 11 7.70 -7.50 -27.07
CA SER A 11 8.06 -6.27 -26.36
C SER A 11 9.57 -6.06 -26.19
N LEU A 12 10.38 -7.11 -26.41
CA LEU A 12 11.80 -7.17 -26.06
C LEU A 12 12.09 -6.91 -24.57
N GLN A 13 11.08 -7.14 -23.71
CA GLN A 13 11.21 -7.07 -22.27
C GLN A 13 11.30 -8.48 -21.68
N LYS A 14 11.86 -8.61 -20.48
CA LYS A 14 11.92 -9.88 -19.75
C LYS A 14 11.26 -9.75 -18.40
N VAL A 15 10.43 -10.72 -18.04
CA VAL A 15 9.76 -10.75 -16.75
C VAL A 15 10.76 -11.14 -15.67
N ASN A 16 10.77 -10.34 -14.60
CA ASN A 16 11.59 -10.63 -13.43
C ASN A 16 10.86 -11.63 -12.53
N ILE A 17 11.19 -12.91 -12.69
CA ILE A 17 10.59 -14.01 -11.93
C ILE A 17 10.90 -13.92 -10.42
N GLU A 18 12.04 -13.33 -10.03
CA GLU A 18 12.39 -13.14 -8.61
C GLU A 18 11.46 -12.15 -7.90
N LYS A 19 10.88 -11.21 -8.65
CA LYS A 19 9.86 -10.27 -8.14
C LYS A 19 8.44 -10.80 -8.27
N CYS A 20 8.24 -11.86 -9.06
CA CYS A 20 6.94 -12.51 -9.16
C CYS A 20 6.71 -13.38 -7.92
N SER A 21 5.49 -13.36 -7.42
CA SER A 21 5.04 -14.22 -6.33
C SER A 21 3.55 -14.46 -6.46
N VAL A 22 3.07 -15.57 -5.90
CA VAL A 22 1.65 -15.92 -5.92
C VAL A 22 1.18 -16.14 -4.49
N SER A 23 0.01 -15.59 -4.16
CA SER A 23 -0.71 -15.91 -2.94
C SER A 23 -2.00 -16.64 -3.31
N PHE A 24 -2.40 -17.59 -2.46
CA PHE A 24 -3.62 -18.37 -2.65
C PHE A 24 -4.57 -18.14 -1.47
N GLU A 25 -5.87 -18.04 -1.75
CA GLU A 25 -6.87 -18.09 -0.69
C GLU A 25 -6.89 -19.47 -0.01
N GLY A 26 -7.33 -19.50 1.25
CA GLY A 26 -7.41 -20.72 2.07
C GLY A 26 -8.29 -21.84 1.49
N ARG A 27 -9.12 -21.54 0.49
CA ARG A 27 -10.03 -22.50 -0.17
C ARG A 27 -9.40 -23.25 -1.35
N THR A 28 -8.21 -22.86 -1.82
CA THR A 28 -7.55 -23.51 -2.96
C THR A 28 -6.88 -24.83 -2.55
N THR A 29 -7.22 -25.93 -3.23
CA THR A 29 -6.66 -27.26 -2.96
C THR A 29 -5.16 -27.32 -3.28
N ARG A 30 -4.43 -28.20 -2.57
CA ARG A 30 -2.98 -28.38 -2.74
C ARG A 30 -2.59 -28.78 -4.16
N GLU A 31 -3.43 -29.56 -4.83
CA GLU A 31 -3.22 -29.98 -6.22
C GLU A 31 -3.23 -28.77 -7.17
N VAL A 32 -4.21 -27.89 -7.02
CA VAL A 32 -4.30 -26.67 -7.84
C VAL A 32 -3.14 -25.74 -7.55
N ARG A 33 -2.75 -25.56 -6.28
CA ARG A 33 -1.58 -24.73 -5.92
C ARG A 33 -0.30 -25.25 -6.57
N THR A 34 -0.04 -26.55 -6.46
CA THR A 34 1.14 -27.19 -7.06
C THR A 34 1.16 -27.01 -8.59
N ASN A 35 0.02 -27.22 -9.25
CA ASN A 35 -0.11 -27.05 -10.70
C ASN A 35 0.16 -25.60 -11.12
N VAL A 36 -0.42 -24.63 -10.41
CA VAL A 36 -0.22 -23.20 -10.71
C VAL A 36 1.23 -22.77 -10.49
N LEU A 37 1.86 -23.20 -9.39
CA LEU A 37 3.28 -22.92 -9.12
C LEU A 37 4.20 -23.53 -10.17
N ALA A 38 3.91 -24.76 -10.63
CA ALA A 38 4.66 -25.41 -11.70
C ALA A 38 4.56 -24.65 -13.04
N ILE A 39 3.38 -24.11 -13.36
CA ILE A 39 3.16 -23.33 -14.59
C ILE A 39 3.83 -21.97 -14.52
N LEU A 40 3.72 -21.27 -13.39
CA LEU A 40 4.22 -19.91 -13.20
C LEU A 40 5.70 -19.84 -12.81
N LYS A 41 6.30 -20.96 -12.40
CA LYS A 41 7.72 -21.07 -11.99
C LYS A 41 8.11 -20.01 -10.95
N THR A 42 7.26 -19.80 -9.96
CA THR A 42 7.39 -18.74 -8.96
C THR A 42 7.17 -19.30 -7.55
N VAL A 43 7.36 -18.45 -6.54
CA VAL A 43 7.23 -18.82 -5.12
C VAL A 43 5.84 -18.49 -4.59
N GLU A 44 5.32 -19.38 -3.73
CA GLU A 44 4.15 -19.09 -2.93
C GLU A 44 4.54 -18.18 -1.76
N VAL A 45 3.80 -17.09 -1.57
CA VAL A 45 3.94 -16.19 -0.42
C VAL A 45 2.58 -16.05 0.27
N GLU A 46 2.60 -16.03 1.60
CA GLU A 46 1.40 -15.84 2.40
C GLU A 46 0.89 -14.39 2.30
N ASP A 47 1.81 -13.43 2.24
CA ASP A 47 1.53 -12.00 2.02
C ASP A 47 2.38 -11.46 0.87
N GLN A 48 1.73 -10.94 -0.17
CA GLN A 48 2.39 -10.23 -1.28
C GLN A 48 2.85 -8.82 -0.88
N GLY A 49 2.62 -8.43 0.37
CA GLY A 49 3.10 -7.19 0.96
C GLY A 49 2.34 -5.99 0.40
N LYS A 50 3.08 -5.03 -0.15
CA LYS A 50 2.51 -3.77 -0.65
C LYS A 50 2.60 -3.66 -2.17
N TYR A 51 1.49 -3.33 -2.79
CA TYR A 51 1.42 -2.92 -4.18
C TYR A 51 1.15 -1.42 -4.27
N LEU A 52 2.02 -0.69 -4.97
CA LEU A 52 1.97 0.79 -5.06
C LEU A 52 1.92 1.50 -3.69
N GLY A 53 2.55 0.90 -2.68
CA GLY A 53 2.58 1.44 -1.31
C GLY A 53 1.31 1.19 -0.49
N LEU A 54 0.33 0.48 -1.05
CA LEU A 54 -0.89 0.04 -0.39
C LEU A 54 -0.84 -1.46 -0.09
N PRO A 55 -1.50 -1.94 0.97
CA PRO A 55 -1.55 -3.37 1.27
C PRO A 55 -2.24 -4.15 0.14
N SER A 56 -1.59 -5.19 -0.38
CA SER A 56 -2.14 -6.06 -1.42
C SER A 56 -3.23 -6.98 -0.87
N HIS A 57 -3.11 -7.39 0.41
CA HIS A 57 -4.12 -8.15 1.13
C HIS A 57 -4.55 -7.41 2.40
N ILE A 58 -5.86 -7.35 2.64
CA ILE A 58 -6.45 -6.76 3.84
C ILE A 58 -7.10 -7.88 4.65
N GLY A 59 -6.44 -8.29 5.73
CA GLY A 59 -6.96 -9.27 6.67
C GLY A 59 -8.06 -8.71 7.59
N ARG A 60 -8.35 -9.45 8.67
CA ARG A 60 -9.40 -9.07 9.64
C ARG A 60 -9.07 -7.76 10.39
N THR A 61 -7.80 -7.52 10.69
CA THR A 61 -7.36 -6.39 11.53
C THR A 61 -7.09 -5.13 10.69
N LYS A 62 -8.16 -4.52 10.16
CA LYS A 62 -8.07 -3.35 9.27
C LYS A 62 -7.35 -2.15 9.90
N LYS A 63 -7.46 -1.96 11.21
CA LYS A 63 -6.82 -0.82 11.90
C LYS A 63 -5.29 -0.91 11.81
N ASP A 64 -4.71 -2.07 12.08
CA ASP A 64 -3.26 -2.27 12.06
C ASP A 64 -2.72 -2.13 10.64
N VAL A 65 -3.44 -2.70 9.66
CA VAL A 65 -3.11 -2.61 8.25
C VAL A 65 -3.04 -1.16 7.76
N PHE A 66 -3.88 -0.25 8.28
CA PHE A 66 -3.89 1.16 7.88
C PHE A 66 -3.15 2.10 8.85
N CYS A 67 -2.52 1.58 9.91
CA CYS A 67 -1.76 2.39 10.86
C CYS A 67 -0.60 3.15 10.19
N PHE A 68 -0.03 2.59 9.12
CA PHE A 68 1.04 3.25 8.35
C PHE A 68 0.61 4.61 7.78
N VAL A 69 -0.68 4.82 7.51
CA VAL A 69 -1.21 6.08 6.96
C VAL A 69 -1.01 7.21 7.97
N ARG A 70 -1.38 6.94 9.23
CA ARG A 70 -1.16 7.85 10.36
C ARG A 70 0.33 8.13 10.53
N VAL A 71 1.15 7.08 10.65
CA VAL A 71 2.60 7.23 10.89
C VAL A 71 3.27 8.05 9.78
N LYS A 72 2.88 7.84 8.52
CA LYS A 72 3.42 8.61 7.39
C LYS A 72 2.99 10.07 7.42
N ALA A 73 1.73 10.36 7.79
CA ALA A 73 1.24 11.73 7.96
C ALA A 73 1.95 12.44 9.12
N GLU A 74 2.12 11.77 10.25
CA GLU A 74 2.89 12.26 11.41
C GLU A 74 4.33 12.58 11.03
N GLY A 75 5.02 11.68 10.35
CA GLY A 75 6.41 11.89 9.92
C GLY A 75 6.56 13.11 9.00
N LYS A 76 5.58 13.36 8.12
CA LYS A 76 5.57 14.59 7.32
C LYS A 76 5.39 15.82 8.19
N ILE A 77 4.37 15.86 9.04
CA ILE A 77 4.06 17.01 9.90
C ILE A 77 5.21 17.31 10.89
N ALA A 78 5.78 16.28 11.51
CA ALA A 78 6.89 16.42 12.45
C ALA A 78 8.10 17.13 11.80
N GLY A 79 8.41 16.83 10.53
CA GLY A 79 9.47 17.49 9.79
C GLY A 79 9.24 19.00 9.55
N TRP A 80 8.00 19.48 9.65
CA TRP A 80 7.65 20.89 9.48
C TRP A 80 7.38 21.63 10.79
N LYS A 81 7.09 20.90 11.88
CA LYS A 81 6.75 21.51 13.18
C LYS A 81 7.87 22.39 13.75
N GLY A 82 9.13 22.12 13.39
CA GLY A 82 10.29 22.93 13.78
C GLY A 82 10.48 24.22 12.99
N LYS A 83 9.66 24.50 11.96
CA LYS A 83 9.76 25.71 11.14
C LYS A 83 8.73 26.75 11.61
N MET A 84 9.17 28.00 11.73
CA MET A 84 8.26 29.13 11.99
C MET A 84 7.43 29.41 10.75
N LEU A 85 6.19 28.92 10.74
CA LEU A 85 5.23 29.08 9.65
C LEU A 85 4.05 29.91 10.13
N SER A 86 3.55 30.79 9.27
CA SER A 86 2.28 31.47 9.49
C SER A 86 1.13 30.45 9.51
N GLN A 87 -0.01 30.84 10.08
CA GLN A 87 -1.20 29.99 10.10
C GLN A 87 -1.64 29.56 8.70
N ALA A 88 -1.62 30.50 7.74
CA ALA A 88 -1.90 30.20 6.33
C ALA A 88 -0.89 29.22 5.73
N GLY A 89 0.39 29.38 6.05
CA GLY A 89 1.44 28.46 5.62
C GLY A 89 1.23 27.05 6.17
N LYS A 90 0.84 26.93 7.44
CA LYS A 90 0.49 25.63 8.05
C LYS A 90 -0.68 24.97 7.34
N GLU A 91 -1.75 25.72 7.07
CA GLU A 91 -2.94 25.20 6.39
C GLU A 91 -2.63 24.68 4.98
N ILE A 92 -1.83 25.43 4.22
CA ILE A 92 -1.40 25.03 2.87
C ILE A 92 -0.61 23.71 2.93
N LEU A 93 0.33 23.56 3.88
CA LEU A 93 1.13 22.34 4.02
C LEU A 93 0.28 21.14 4.43
N VAL A 94 -0.68 21.32 5.33
CA VAL A 94 -1.58 20.23 5.73
C VAL A 94 -2.38 19.76 4.52
N LYS A 95 -2.98 20.68 3.75
CA LYS A 95 -3.80 20.33 2.57
C LYS A 95 -2.98 19.71 1.44
N SER A 96 -1.81 20.27 1.14
CA SER A 96 -0.97 19.83 0.00
C SER A 96 -0.14 18.58 0.29
N ILE A 97 0.25 18.33 1.55
CA ILE A 97 1.18 17.24 1.90
C ILE A 97 0.54 16.23 2.85
N ALA A 98 0.02 16.67 4.00
CA ALA A 98 -0.45 15.73 5.01
C ALA A 98 -1.74 15.02 4.59
N ALA A 99 -2.66 15.75 3.93
CA ALA A 99 -3.94 15.22 3.48
C ALA A 99 -3.84 14.36 2.20
N THR A 100 -2.81 14.54 1.37
CA THR A 100 -2.65 13.74 0.15
C THR A 100 -2.38 12.26 0.43
N ILE A 101 -1.70 11.95 1.54
CA ILE A 101 -1.44 10.57 1.98
C ILE A 101 -2.74 9.80 2.25
N PRO A 102 -3.63 10.24 3.17
CA PRO A 102 -4.89 9.54 3.38
C PRO A 102 -5.82 9.63 2.17
N ASN A 103 -5.83 10.72 1.40
CA ASN A 103 -6.65 10.83 0.19
C ASN A 103 -6.32 9.73 -0.83
N TYR A 104 -5.02 9.46 -1.06
CA TYR A 104 -4.61 8.36 -1.93
C TYR A 104 -5.15 7.00 -1.46
N VAL A 105 -5.12 6.75 -0.16
CA VAL A 105 -5.60 5.49 0.43
C VAL A 105 -7.13 5.40 0.36
N ILE A 106 -7.83 6.50 0.62
CA ILE A 106 -9.31 6.57 0.62
C ILE A 106 -9.88 6.29 -0.77
N ASN A 107 -9.18 6.71 -1.83
CA ASN A 107 -9.59 6.42 -3.21
C ASN A 107 -9.62 4.91 -3.54
N CYS A 108 -8.80 4.11 -2.86
CA CYS A 108 -8.75 2.66 -3.06
C CYS A 108 -9.49 1.88 -1.97
N PHE A 109 -9.56 2.40 -0.74
CA PHE A 109 -10.04 1.68 0.43
C PHE A 109 -10.87 2.53 1.38
N LYS A 110 -11.88 1.90 1.99
CA LYS A 110 -12.60 2.52 3.11
C LYS A 110 -11.76 2.44 4.39
N LEU A 111 -11.25 3.59 4.85
CA LEU A 111 -10.50 3.67 6.10
C LEU A 111 -11.39 3.45 7.33
N PRO A 112 -10.91 2.76 8.37
CA PRO A 112 -11.59 2.68 9.67
C PRO A 112 -11.73 4.07 10.29
N THR A 113 -12.87 4.36 10.91
CA THR A 113 -13.16 5.64 11.57
C THR A 113 -12.13 5.99 12.66
N GLY A 114 -11.60 4.98 13.37
CA GLY A 114 -10.52 5.17 14.33
C GLY A 114 -9.24 5.76 13.72
N ILE A 115 -8.85 5.30 12.52
CA ILE A 115 -7.67 5.83 11.80
C ILE A 115 -7.92 7.26 11.34
N ILE A 116 -9.12 7.56 10.85
CA ILE A 116 -9.51 8.92 10.45
C ILE A 116 -9.46 9.86 11.66
N GLY A 117 -9.97 9.43 12.82
CA GLY A 117 -9.90 10.19 14.06
C GLY A 117 -8.46 10.45 14.52
N GLU A 118 -7.59 9.45 14.41
CA GLU A 118 -6.16 9.62 14.71
C GLU A 118 -5.46 10.60 13.74
N LEU A 119 -5.75 10.51 12.44
CA LEU A 119 -5.23 11.46 11.44
C LEU A 119 -5.66 12.90 11.73
N ASN A 120 -6.92 13.11 12.10
CA ASN A 120 -7.42 14.45 12.47
C ASN A 120 -6.67 15.00 13.70
N LYS A 121 -6.41 14.17 14.71
CA LYS A 121 -5.60 14.57 15.88
C LYS A 121 -4.18 14.97 15.47
N VAL A 122 -3.56 14.21 14.59
CA VAL A 122 -2.21 14.49 14.07
C VAL A 122 -2.16 15.82 13.33
N MET A 123 -3.12 16.10 12.46
CA MET A 123 -3.20 17.36 11.74
C MET A 123 -3.50 18.53 12.68
N ALA A 124 -4.34 18.32 13.70
CA ALA A 124 -4.65 19.34 14.70
C ALA A 124 -3.43 19.77 15.52
N ILE A 125 -2.52 18.84 15.88
CA ILE A 125 -1.28 19.14 16.63
C ILE A 125 -0.32 20.09 15.88
N PHE A 126 -0.48 20.23 14.57
CA PHE A 126 0.37 21.11 13.77
C PHE A 126 -0.02 22.59 13.88
N PHE A 127 -1.29 22.87 14.19
CA PHE A 127 -1.80 24.21 14.41
C PHE A 127 -1.45 24.68 15.81
#